data_AF-A0A1Q8AMN7-F1
#
_entry.id   AF-A0A1Q8AMN7-F1
#
_cell.length_a   1.000
_cell.length_b   1.000
_cell.length_c   1.000
_cell.angle_alpha   90.00
_cell.angle_beta   90.00
_cell.angle_gamma   90.00
#
_symmetry.space_group_name_H-M   'P 1'
#
loop_
_entity.id
_entity.type
_entity.pdbx_description
1 polymer ?
#
loop_
_entity_poly.entity_id
_entity_poly.type
_entity_poly.pdbx_seq_one_letter_code
_entity_poly.pdbx_strand_id
1 'polypeptide(L)'
;MTALSNLFSWLVTALFGVLFLLLVYESWAIITHHTPITDYVRPAVHDHPAWAFIVAVVVGILLGHFLWGPASGRTSPSDGQA
;
A
#
# COMPACT_ATOMS: atom_id res chain seq x y z
N MET A 1 16.08 10.06 11.98
CA MET A 1 15.69 8.66 11.70
C MET A 1 14.25 8.38 12.15
N THR A 2 13.85 8.78 13.37
CA THR A 2 12.46 8.63 13.89
C THR A 2 11.35 9.31 13.10
N ALA A 3 11.55 10.54 12.61
CA ALA A 3 10.51 11.27 11.87
C ALA A 3 10.09 10.59 10.55
N LEU A 4 11.05 10.02 9.81
CA LEU A 4 10.78 9.32 8.55
C LEU A 4 10.04 8.00 8.79
N SER A 5 10.43 7.23 9.81
CA SER A 5 9.73 6.01 10.20
C SER A 5 8.28 6.26 10.64
N ASN A 6 8.05 7.34 11.40
CA ASN A 6 6.70 7.73 11.79
C ASN A 6 5.86 8.14 10.57
N LEU A 7 6.37 9.03 9.72
CA LEU A 7 5.66 9.47 8.50
C LEU A 7 5.28 8.28 7.63
N PHE A 8 6.21 7.36 7.44
CA PHE A 8 6.00 6.15 6.65
C PHE A 8 4.95 5.22 7.28
N SER A 9 5.01 4.97 8.60
CA SER A 9 4.01 4.16 9.31
C SER A 9 2.59 4.77 9.22
N TRP A 10 2.49 6.09 9.34
CA TRP A 10 1.24 6.82 9.12
C TRP A 10 0.73 6.68 7.68
N LEU A 11 1.62 6.77 6.69
CA LEU A 11 1.26 6.62 5.28
C LEU A 11 0.74 5.22 4.97
N VAL A 12 1.39 4.18 5.49
CA VAL A 12 0.93 2.78 5.33
C VAL A 12 -0.42 2.60 6.02
N THR A 13 -0.59 3.11 7.24
CA THR A 13 -1.87 3.04 7.98
C THR A 13 -2.98 3.76 7.22
N ALA A 14 -2.71 4.95 6.70
CA ALA A 14 -3.65 5.72 5.89
C ALA A 14 -4.00 4.98 4.58
N LEU A 15 -3.02 4.38 3.90
CA LEU A 15 -3.23 3.57 2.70
C LEU A 15 -4.20 2.41 2.97
N PHE A 16 -3.95 1.61 4.01
CA PHE A 16 -4.86 0.51 4.38
C PHE A 16 -6.23 1.02 4.83
N GLY A 17 -6.30 2.14 5.54
CA GLY A 17 -7.56 2.79 5.90
C GLY A 17 -8.38 3.19 4.67
N VAL A 18 -7.75 3.83 3.68
CA VAL A 18 -8.40 4.21 2.42
C VAL A 18 -8.84 2.99 1.62
N LEU A 19 -8.00 1.95 1.51
CA LEU A 19 -8.36 0.69 0.83
C LEU A 19 -9.55 0.01 1.51
N PHE A 20 -9.58 -0.02 2.84
CA PHE A 20 -10.71 -0.56 3.59
C PHE A 20 -11.99 0.23 3.36
N LEU A 21 -11.93 1.56 3.39
CA LEU A 21 -13.09 2.42 3.10
C LEU A 21 -13.60 2.23 1.66
N LEU A 22 -12.69 2.13 0.69
CA LEU A 22 -13.02 1.82 -0.70
C LEU A 22 -13.70 0.45 -0.82
N LEU A 23 -13.23 -0.57 -0.10
CA LEU A 23 -13.83 -1.90 -0.08
C LEU A 23 -15.23 -1.89 0.54
N VAL A 24 -15.42 -1.16 1.65
CA VAL A 24 -16.73 -1.00 2.29
C VAL A 24 -17.71 -0.30 1.34
N TYR A 25 -17.27 0.78 0.69
CA TYR A 25 -18.07 1.48 -0.31
C TYR A 25 -18.43 0.58 -1.49
N GLU A 26 -17.46 -0.14 -2.05
CA GLU A 26 -17.67 -1.08 -3.16
C GLU A 26 -18.70 -2.15 -2.78
N SER A 27 -18.57 -2.73 -1.60
CA SER A 27 -19.50 -3.75 -1.10
C SER A 27 -20.92 -3.20 -0.97
N TRP A 28 -21.05 -2.00 -0.39
CA TRP A 28 -22.34 -1.32 -0.28
C TRP A 28 -22.92 -0.97 -1.65
N ALA A 29 -22.12 -0.46 -2.57
CA ALA A 29 -22.55 -0.05 -3.90
C ALA A 29 -23.08 -1.23 -4.70
N ILE A 30 -22.39 -2.38 -4.64
CA ILE A 30 -22.83 -3.63 -5.27
C ILE A 30 -24.17 -4.10 -4.70
N ILE A 31 -24.32 -4.09 -3.36
CA ILE A 31 -25.54 -4.56 -2.70
C ILE A 31 -26.74 -3.63 -2.97
N THR A 32 -26.50 -2.32 -3.09
CA THR A 32 -27.56 -1.32 -3.27
C THR A 32 -27.76 -0.90 -4.73
N HIS A 33 -27.10 -1.57 -5.68
CA HIS A 33 -27.15 -1.26 -7.11
C HIS A 33 -26.72 0.19 -7.45
N HIS A 34 -25.80 0.77 -6.68
CA HIS A 34 -25.14 2.04 -7.01
C HIS A 34 -23.90 1.79 -7.87
N THR A 35 -23.38 2.87 -8.47
CA THR A 35 -22.14 2.83 -9.27
C THR A 35 -20.93 2.48 -8.40
N PRO A 36 -20.24 1.35 -8.64
CA PRO A 36 -19.05 0.96 -7.89
C PRO A 36 -17.86 1.88 -8.18
N ILE A 37 -16.89 1.92 -7.26
CA ILE A 37 -15.66 2.70 -7.48
C ILE A 37 -14.85 2.11 -8.64
N THR A 38 -14.95 0.79 -8.84
CA THR A 38 -14.25 0.06 -9.91
C THR A 38 -14.59 0.60 -11.30
N ASP A 39 -15.80 1.12 -11.51
CA ASP A 39 -16.22 1.71 -12.80
C ASP A 39 -15.45 2.99 -13.14
N TYR A 40 -14.93 3.70 -12.14
CA TYR A 40 -14.06 4.86 -12.35
C TYR A 40 -12.60 4.47 -12.49
N VAL A 41 -12.15 3.47 -11.73
CA VAL A 41 -10.73 3.06 -11.70
C VAL A 41 -10.35 2.27 -12.95
N ARG A 42 -11.22 1.37 -13.43
CA ARG A 42 -10.93 0.48 -14.57
C ARG A 42 -10.63 1.25 -15.86
N PRO A 43 -11.42 2.25 -16.28
CA PRO A 43 -11.09 3.07 -17.44
C PRO A 43 -9.77 3.83 -17.27
N ALA A 44 -9.54 4.43 -16.09
CA ALA A 44 -8.31 5.18 -15.83
C ALA A 44 -7.04 4.30 -15.93
N VAL A 45 -7.11 3.06 -15.46
CA VAL A 45 -6.01 2.08 -15.59
C VAL A 45 -5.86 1.60 -17.03
N HIS A 46 -6.97 1.41 -17.75
CA HIS A 46 -6.98 0.98 -19.14
C HIS A 46 -6.39 2.05 -20.08
N ASP A 47 -6.69 3.32 -19.83
CA ASP A 47 -6.20 4.44 -20.66
C ASP A 47 -4.72 4.75 -20.42
N HIS A 48 -4.23 4.46 -19.20
CA HIS A 48 -2.85 4.72 -18.79
C HIS A 48 -2.19 3.51 -18.08
N PRO A 49 -2.00 2.38 -18.79
CA PRO A 49 -1.53 1.14 -18.16
C PRO A 49 -0.10 1.26 -17.64
N ALA A 50 0.76 2.03 -18.31
CA ALA A 50 2.13 2.27 -17.86
C ALA A 50 2.18 3.02 -16.53
N TRP A 51 1.32 4.04 -16.36
CA TRP A 51 1.26 4.80 -15.11
C TRP A 51 0.73 3.95 -13.96
N ALA A 52 -0.34 3.17 -14.22
CA ALA A 52 -0.89 2.24 -13.25
C ALA A 52 0.16 1.22 -12.78
N PHE A 53 0.96 0.69 -13.71
CA PHE A 53 2.06 -0.23 -13.39
C PHE A 53 3.13 0.43 -12.51
N ILE A 54 3.57 1.64 -12.85
CA ILE A 54 4.58 2.37 -12.05
C ILE A 54 4.08 2.60 -10.62
N VAL A 55 2.83 3.06 -10.47
CA VAL A 55 2.22 3.28 -9.15
C VAL A 55 2.15 1.98 -8.36
N ALA A 56 1.73 0.88 -8.99
CA ALA A 56 1.68 -0.43 -8.33
C ALA A 56 3.06 -0.91 -7.85
N VAL A 57 4.10 -0.75 -8.67
CA VAL A 57 5.48 -1.10 -8.28
C VAL A 57 5.96 -0.24 -7.11
N VAL A 58 5.74 1.07 -7.15
CA VAL A 58 6.14 1.97 -6.06
C VAL A 58 5.44 1.60 -4.75
N VAL A 59 4.12 1.38 -4.79
CA VAL A 59 3.36 0.95 -3.61
C VAL A 59 3.86 -0.41 -3.11
N GLY A 60 4.15 -1.35 -4.01
CA GLY A 60 4.69 -2.67 -3.67
C GLY A 60 6.06 -2.60 -2.99
N ILE A 61 6.99 -1.78 -3.50
CA ILE A 61 8.31 -1.58 -2.88
C ILE A 61 8.17 -0.95 -1.50
N LEU A 62 7.32 0.07 -1.36
CA LEU A 62 7.06 0.72 -0.08
C LEU A 62 6.49 -0.30 0.91
N LEU A 63 5.44 -1.04 0.54
CA LEU A 63 4.88 -2.08 1.41
C LEU A 63 5.88 -3.19 1.73
N GLY A 64 6.64 -3.67 0.75
CA GLY A 64 7.68 -4.67 0.94
C GLY A 64 8.74 -4.20 1.94
N HIS A 65 9.17 -2.95 1.84
CA HIS A 65 10.09 -2.34 2.81
C HIS A 65 9.48 -2.22 4.21
N PHE A 66 8.16 -2.03 4.35
CA PHE A 66 7.49 -2.05 5.66
C PHE A 66 7.44 -3.45 6.27
N LEU A 67 6.96 -4.44 5.49
CA LEU A 67 6.80 -5.82 5.97
C LEU A 67 8.15 -6.51 6.20
N TRP A 68 9.17 -6.21 5.39
CA TRP A 68 10.53 -6.75 5.43
C TRP A 68 11.57 -5.66 5.72
N GLY A 69 11.26 -4.71 6.61
CA GLY A 69 12.23 -3.71 7.07
C GLY A 69 13.56 -4.33 7.53
N PRO A 70 14.63 -3.53 7.71
CA PRO A 70 15.97 -4.04 7.96
C PRO A 70 15.96 -5.17 8.97
N ALA A 71 16.56 -6.31 8.64
CA ALA A 71 16.72 -7.45 9.53
C ALA A 71 17.76 -7.14 10.62
N SER A 72 17.55 -6.06 11.35
CA SER A 72 18.35 -5.56 12.44
C SER A 72 17.47 -5.62 13.69
N GLY A 73 17.65 -6.69 14.45
CA GLY A 73 16.97 -6.93 15.71
C GLY A 73 17.97 -7.45 16.74
N ARG A 74 17.59 -7.59 18.02
CA ARG A 74 18.51 -8.15 19.04
C ARG A 74 19.06 -9.54 18.70
N THR A 75 18.46 -10.22 17.72
CA THR A 75 18.81 -11.56 17.25
C THR A 75 19.38 -11.58 15.82
N SER A 76 19.60 -10.43 15.18
CA SER A 76 20.32 -10.42 13.89
C SER A 76 21.79 -10.78 14.15
N PRO A 77 22.40 -11.69 13.37
CA PRO A 77 23.82 -11.99 13.50
C PRO A 77 24.63 -10.70 13.46
N SER A 78 25.40 -10.42 14.51
CA SER A 78 26.38 -9.35 14.47
C SER A 78 27.51 -9.82 13.57
N ASP A 79 27.63 -9.25 12.37
CA ASP A 79 28.79 -9.43 11.51
C ASP A 79 30.03 -8.92 12.25
N GLY A 80 30.70 -9.82 12.98
CA GLY A 80 31.94 -9.52 13.70
C GLY A 80 32.05 -10.16 15.07
N GLN A 81 32.42 -11.45 15.11
CA GLN A 81 33.45 -11.90 16.04
C GLN A 81 34.46 -12.72 15.24
N ALA A 82 35.55 -12.04 14.88
CA ALA A 82 36.84 -12.66 14.55
C ALA A 82 37.52 -13.12 15.85
#